data_AF-A0A852W8C5-F1
#
_entry.id   AF-A0A852W8C5-F1
#
_cell.length_a   1.000
_cell.length_b   1.000
_cell.length_c   1.000
_cell.angle_alpha   90.00
_cell.angle_beta   90.00
_cell.angle_gamma   90.00
#
_symmetry.space_group_name_H-M   'P 1'
#
loop_
_entity.id
_entity.type
_entity.pdbx_description
1 polymer ?
#
loop_
_entity_poly.entity_id
_entity_poly.type
_entity_poly.pdbx_seq_one_letter_code
_entity_poly.pdbx_strand_id
1 'polypeptide(L)'
;MTLRGLPAVEFQQPTNKAVPLFSYPHEQPPAGALDIQVTAAPTLSLLYDRLCGQDSPADLDTFRATIDIATQSTVRETQQLGGYVAHAGRAWPCHLEITPVIHPVVPGIPGSRLHLHLLVGPTAIAVHDGRRYPIDRGSIDDVVDDIYVSFRGAIEYHTTDRFRRIELHWGPPRAAAPFEILSPPLHEELASTDYFIGPCTGLWSSEHEIVLAPDAEYRDFDREIQRKAALQPWAGPAHPEERVYPFG
;
A
#
# COMPACT_ATOMS: atom_id res chain seq x y z
N MET A 1 -39.49 -26.76 29.58
CA MET A 1 -38.50 -25.66 29.74
C MET A 1 -37.34 -26.01 28.83
N THR A 2 -37.35 -25.49 27.60
CA THR A 2 -36.49 -25.92 26.50
C THR A 2 -35.34 -24.93 26.39
N LEU A 3 -34.11 -25.38 26.66
CA LEU A 3 -32.92 -24.57 26.48
C LEU A 3 -32.72 -24.34 24.98
N ARG A 4 -32.87 -23.07 24.56
CA ARG A 4 -32.59 -22.59 23.21
C ARG A 4 -31.11 -22.81 22.91
N GLY A 5 -30.84 -23.40 21.74
CA GLY A 5 -29.50 -23.63 21.23
C GLY A 5 -28.72 -22.34 21.10
N LEU A 6 -27.53 -22.34 21.70
CA LEU A 6 -26.48 -21.39 21.35
C LEU A 6 -26.10 -21.63 19.89
N PRO A 7 -25.88 -20.58 19.09
CA PRO A 7 -25.36 -20.75 17.74
C PRO A 7 -24.01 -21.45 17.82
N ALA A 8 -23.79 -22.42 16.92
CA ALA A 8 -22.50 -23.05 16.75
C ALA A 8 -21.48 -21.96 16.42
N VAL A 9 -20.44 -21.86 17.24
CA VAL A 9 -19.24 -21.09 16.89
C VAL A 9 -18.60 -21.85 15.74
N GLU A 10 -18.77 -21.35 14.51
CA GLU A 10 -18.00 -21.82 13.37
C GLU A 10 -16.53 -21.51 13.65
N PHE A 11 -15.77 -22.52 14.04
CA PHE A 11 -14.32 -22.46 14.01
C PHE A 11 -13.92 -22.41 12.53
N GLN A 12 -13.64 -21.21 12.02
CA GLN A 12 -12.96 -21.04 10.75
C GLN A 12 -11.67 -21.86 10.80
N GLN A 13 -11.49 -22.73 9.81
CA GLN A 13 -10.22 -23.43 9.65
C GLN A 13 -9.10 -22.39 9.47
N PRO A 14 -7.94 -22.59 10.11
CA PRO A 14 -6.84 -21.65 10.00
C PRO A 14 -6.39 -21.58 8.54
N THR A 15 -6.56 -20.41 7.93
CA THR A 15 -5.99 -20.09 6.62
C THR A 15 -4.98 -18.96 6.82
N ASN A 16 -3.88 -18.95 6.06
CA ASN A 16 -2.89 -17.84 6.10
C ASN A 16 -3.44 -16.52 5.48
N LYS A 17 -4.76 -16.30 5.51
CA LYS A 17 -5.39 -15.10 4.96
C LYS A 17 -5.71 -14.16 6.10
N ALA A 18 -5.35 -12.88 5.93
CA ALA A 18 -5.87 -11.83 6.79
C ALA A 18 -7.40 -11.78 6.67
N VAL A 19 -8.07 -11.49 7.78
CA VAL A 19 -9.51 -11.23 7.82
C VAL A 19 -9.75 -9.73 7.97
N PRO A 20 -10.86 -9.17 7.45
CA PRO A 20 -11.13 -7.75 7.60
C PRO A 20 -11.25 -7.37 9.09
N LEU A 21 -10.56 -6.31 9.50
CA LEU A 21 -10.64 -5.76 10.86
C LEU A 21 -12.00 -5.09 11.11
N PHE A 22 -12.52 -4.43 10.08
CA PHE A 22 -13.81 -3.75 10.03
C PHE A 22 -14.26 -3.55 8.57
N SER A 23 -15.53 -3.21 8.38
CA SER A 23 -16.16 -3.00 7.07
C SER A 23 -16.18 -1.52 6.67
N TYR A 24 -15.22 -1.08 5.86
CA TYR A 24 -15.24 0.27 5.25
C TYR A 24 -16.29 0.37 4.12
N PRO A 25 -17.06 1.47 3.97
CA PRO A 25 -17.03 2.73 4.73
C PRO A 25 -18.04 2.82 5.88
N HIS A 26 -18.60 1.70 6.33
CA HIS A 26 -19.70 1.68 7.29
C HIS A 26 -19.24 1.59 8.75
N GLU A 27 -18.05 1.06 8.99
CA GLU A 27 -17.44 0.89 10.30
C GLU A 27 -16.14 1.71 10.39
N GLN A 28 -15.71 1.99 11.63
CA GLN A 28 -14.47 2.70 11.91
C GLN A 28 -13.40 1.73 12.45
N PRO A 29 -12.11 2.08 12.33
CA PRO A 29 -11.05 1.32 12.97
C PRO A 29 -11.27 1.24 14.49
N PRO A 30 -11.06 0.06 15.12
CA PRO A 30 -11.14 -0.07 16.57
C PRO A 30 -10.02 0.71 17.26
N ALA A 31 -10.21 1.05 18.53
CA ALA A 31 -9.21 1.74 19.34
C ALA A 31 -7.90 0.93 19.41
N GLY A 32 -6.77 1.61 19.25
CA GLY A 32 -5.44 0.99 19.23
C GLY A 32 -5.08 0.30 17.91
N ALA A 33 -5.92 0.39 16.88
CA ALA A 33 -5.51 0.00 15.54
C ALA A 33 -4.28 0.81 15.09
N LEU A 34 -3.44 0.16 14.31
CA LEU A 34 -2.29 0.74 13.64
C LEU A 34 -2.66 1.05 12.19
N ASP A 35 -2.40 2.26 11.72
CA ASP A 35 -2.56 2.64 10.32
C ASP A 35 -1.21 2.73 9.63
N ILE A 36 -0.90 1.74 8.79
CA ILE A 36 0.29 1.78 7.94
C ILE A 36 -0.11 2.44 6.61
N GLN A 37 0.36 3.66 6.39
CA GLN A 37 0.07 4.46 5.20
C GLN A 37 1.15 4.28 4.15
N VAL A 38 0.82 3.50 3.12
CA VAL A 38 1.70 3.21 1.99
C VAL A 38 1.50 4.25 0.90
N THR A 39 2.57 4.99 0.59
CA THR A 39 2.53 6.04 -0.42
C THR A 39 2.60 5.46 -1.83
N ALA A 40 1.79 5.98 -2.78
CA ALA A 40 1.92 5.64 -4.20
C ALA A 40 2.71 6.72 -4.96
N ALA A 41 3.17 6.35 -6.16
CA ALA A 41 3.84 7.31 -7.05
C ALA A 41 2.94 8.51 -7.39
N PRO A 42 3.43 9.75 -7.37
CA PRO A 42 2.65 10.93 -7.78
C PRO A 42 2.06 10.81 -9.19
N THR A 43 2.80 10.23 -10.15
CA THR A 43 2.27 10.03 -11.52
C THR A 43 1.09 9.07 -11.57
N LEU A 44 0.98 8.12 -10.63
CA LEU A 44 -0.20 7.25 -10.52
C LEU A 44 -1.45 8.07 -10.17
N SER A 45 -1.31 9.09 -9.32
CA SER A 45 -2.39 10.01 -8.97
C SER A 45 -2.82 10.88 -10.15
N LEU A 46 -1.86 11.34 -10.96
CA LEU A 46 -2.15 12.05 -12.21
C LEU A 46 -2.88 11.17 -13.22
N LEU A 47 -2.48 9.89 -13.33
CA LEU A 47 -3.20 8.93 -14.17
C LEU A 47 -4.64 8.77 -13.70
N TYR A 48 -4.86 8.61 -12.39
CA TYR A 48 -6.20 8.54 -11.82
C TYR A 48 -7.04 9.78 -12.13
N ASP A 49 -6.49 10.98 -11.94
CA ASP A 49 -7.18 12.24 -12.27
C ASP A 49 -7.59 12.31 -13.74
N ARG A 50 -6.70 11.89 -14.66
CA ARG A 50 -7.00 11.81 -16.10
C ARG A 50 -8.11 10.82 -16.39
N LEU A 51 -8.06 9.63 -15.81
CA LEU A 51 -9.09 8.60 -16.01
C LEU A 51 -10.45 9.02 -15.45
N CYS A 52 -10.47 9.74 -14.32
CA CYS A 52 -11.70 10.32 -13.78
C CYS A 52 -12.29 11.43 -14.67
N GLY A 53 -11.44 12.19 -15.38
CA GLY A 53 -11.87 13.24 -16.30
C GLY A 53 -12.29 12.75 -17.69
N GLN A 54 -12.13 11.48 -18.02
CA GLN A 54 -12.49 10.90 -19.31
C GLN A 54 -13.91 10.32 -19.30
N ASP A 55 -14.60 10.39 -20.45
CA ASP A 55 -15.93 9.80 -20.64
C ASP A 55 -15.92 8.24 -20.77
N SER A 56 -14.78 7.60 -20.51
CA SER A 56 -14.59 6.14 -20.61
C SER A 56 -14.48 5.49 -19.23
N PRO A 57 -15.56 4.94 -18.66
CA PRO A 57 -15.52 4.29 -17.34
C PRO A 57 -14.67 3.01 -17.34
N ALA A 58 -14.48 2.37 -18.51
CA ALA A 58 -13.78 1.09 -18.61
C ALA A 58 -12.30 1.14 -18.20
N ASP A 59 -11.60 2.24 -18.53
CA ASP A 59 -10.20 2.42 -18.13
C ASP A 59 -10.09 2.71 -16.64
N LEU A 60 -11.00 3.52 -16.09
CA LEU A 60 -11.05 3.79 -14.65
C LEU A 60 -11.37 2.52 -13.85
N ASP A 61 -12.27 1.67 -14.32
CA ASP A 61 -12.59 0.39 -13.69
C ASP A 61 -11.40 -0.59 -13.77
N THR A 62 -10.70 -0.63 -14.90
CA THR A 62 -9.46 -1.40 -15.05
C THR A 62 -8.38 -0.91 -14.09
N PHE A 63 -8.26 0.40 -13.93
CA PHE A 63 -7.34 1.02 -12.98
C PHE A 63 -7.69 0.61 -11.54
N ARG A 64 -8.95 0.77 -11.12
CA ARG A 64 -9.43 0.39 -9.79
C ARG A 64 -9.17 -1.08 -9.49
N ALA A 65 -9.52 -1.98 -10.42
CA ALA A 65 -9.25 -3.40 -10.28
C ALA A 65 -7.74 -3.72 -10.15
N THR A 66 -6.89 -2.95 -10.83
CA THR A 66 -5.43 -3.07 -10.74
C THR A 66 -4.92 -2.65 -9.37
N ILE A 67 -5.41 -1.53 -8.84
CA ILE A 67 -5.07 -1.07 -7.50
C ILE A 67 -5.58 -2.04 -6.44
N ASP A 68 -6.77 -2.63 -6.62
CA ASP A 68 -7.29 -3.66 -5.72
C ASP A 68 -6.37 -4.89 -5.69
N ILE A 69 -5.87 -5.34 -6.84
CA ILE A 69 -4.91 -6.46 -6.89
C ILE A 69 -3.63 -6.12 -6.12
N ALA A 70 -3.04 -4.94 -6.35
CA ALA A 70 -1.85 -4.50 -5.64
C ALA A 70 -2.10 -4.38 -4.12
N THR A 71 -3.25 -3.87 -3.73
CA THR A 71 -3.70 -3.77 -2.34
C THR A 71 -3.79 -5.15 -1.70
N GLN A 72 -4.44 -6.12 -2.36
CA GLN A 72 -4.55 -7.48 -1.86
C GLN A 72 -3.19 -8.19 -1.78
N SER A 73 -2.27 -7.91 -2.72
CA SER A 73 -0.88 -8.39 -2.63
C SER A 73 -0.17 -7.82 -1.41
N THR A 74 -0.35 -6.54 -1.14
CA THR A 74 0.25 -5.85 0.01
C THR A 74 -0.29 -6.37 1.35
N VAL A 75 -1.59 -6.66 1.44
CA VAL A 75 -2.20 -7.32 2.62
C VAL A 75 -1.59 -8.69 2.85
N ARG A 76 -1.40 -9.49 1.78
CA ARG A 76 -0.76 -10.80 1.89
C ARG A 76 0.68 -10.69 2.36
N GLU A 77 1.44 -9.75 1.82
CA GLU A 77 2.83 -9.50 2.21
C GLU A 77 2.92 -9.09 3.68
N THR A 78 2.07 -8.14 4.11
CA THR A 78 1.98 -7.69 5.51
C THR A 78 1.71 -8.87 6.45
N GLN A 79 0.78 -9.75 6.10
CA GLN A 79 0.49 -10.97 6.86
C GLN A 79 1.67 -11.95 6.87
N GLN A 80 2.41 -12.08 5.77
CA GLN A 80 3.51 -13.03 5.66
C GLN A 80 4.76 -12.57 6.41
N LEU A 81 5.11 -11.28 6.28
CA LEU A 81 6.34 -10.72 6.83
C LEU A 81 6.16 -10.17 8.25
N GLY A 82 5.03 -9.54 8.54
CA GLY A 82 4.76 -8.87 9.83
C GLY A 82 3.75 -9.59 10.73
N GLY A 83 3.23 -10.75 10.31
CA GLY A 83 2.18 -11.49 11.00
C GLY A 83 2.62 -12.22 12.27
N TYR A 84 3.03 -11.48 13.30
CA TYR A 84 3.48 -12.03 14.58
C TYR A 84 2.78 -11.41 15.79
N VAL A 85 2.67 -12.18 16.88
CA VAL A 85 2.29 -11.69 18.22
C VAL A 85 3.43 -11.87 19.21
N ALA A 86 3.54 -10.95 20.16
CA ALA A 86 4.50 -11.03 21.25
C ALA A 86 3.89 -11.80 22.43
N HIS A 87 4.28 -13.05 22.63
CA HIS A 87 3.77 -13.88 23.73
C HIS A 87 4.86 -14.75 24.37
N ALA A 88 4.89 -14.76 25.71
CA ALA A 88 5.85 -15.52 26.50
C ALA A 88 7.33 -15.24 26.14
N GLY A 89 7.65 -13.98 25.86
CA GLY A 89 9.02 -13.54 25.55
C GLY A 89 9.53 -13.91 24.16
N ARG A 90 8.64 -14.28 23.24
CA ARG A 90 8.98 -14.60 21.84
C ARG A 90 7.91 -14.12 20.87
N ALA A 91 8.30 -13.98 19.60
CA ALA A 91 7.40 -13.76 18.48
C ALA A 91 6.80 -15.10 18.02
N TRP A 92 5.49 -15.09 17.74
CA TRP A 92 4.78 -16.24 17.21
C TRP A 92 3.95 -15.87 16.00
N PRO A 93 3.93 -16.68 14.92
CA PRO A 93 3.06 -16.45 13.78
C PRO A 93 1.59 -16.31 14.22
N CYS A 94 0.88 -15.37 13.59
CA CYS A 94 -0.51 -15.04 13.91
C CYS A 94 -1.33 -14.78 12.66
N HIS A 95 -2.66 -14.67 12.84
CA HIS A 95 -3.59 -14.17 11.85
C HIS A 95 -3.91 -12.71 12.17
N LEU A 96 -3.39 -11.81 11.35
CA LEU A 96 -3.67 -10.38 11.44
C LEU A 96 -5.10 -10.10 10.97
N GLU A 97 -5.74 -9.15 11.64
CA GLU A 97 -6.97 -8.53 11.18
C GLU A 97 -6.59 -7.24 10.46
N ILE A 98 -6.80 -7.20 9.14
CA ILE A 98 -6.34 -6.09 8.27
C ILE A 98 -7.50 -5.59 7.43
N THR A 99 -7.79 -4.29 7.49
CA THR A 99 -8.69 -3.61 6.54
C THR A 99 -7.89 -2.64 5.68
N PRO A 100 -7.69 -2.96 4.37
CA PRO A 100 -7.09 -2.01 3.45
C PRO A 100 -8.10 -0.96 2.97
N VAL A 101 -7.68 0.30 2.87
CA VAL A 101 -8.47 1.39 2.28
C VAL A 101 -7.59 2.22 1.35
N ILE A 102 -7.91 2.22 0.06
CA ILE A 102 -7.29 3.11 -0.91
C ILE A 102 -7.99 4.46 -0.84
N HIS A 103 -7.21 5.52 -0.67
CA HIS A 103 -7.73 6.87 -0.54
C HIS A 103 -7.04 7.80 -1.55
N PRO A 104 -7.81 8.49 -2.42
CA PRO A 104 -7.22 9.36 -3.44
C PRO A 104 -6.94 10.78 -2.96
N VAL A 105 -7.27 11.16 -1.73
CA VAL A 105 -7.19 12.55 -1.27
C VAL A 105 -6.42 12.64 0.03
N VAL A 106 -5.54 13.62 0.15
CA VAL A 106 -4.90 13.96 1.42
C VAL A 106 -5.39 15.34 1.84
N PRO A 107 -5.97 15.51 3.04
CA PRO A 107 -6.47 16.80 3.47
C PRO A 107 -5.40 17.89 3.39
N GLY A 108 -5.77 19.04 2.81
CA GLY A 108 -4.86 20.18 2.65
C GLY A 108 -3.91 20.10 1.46
N ILE A 109 -3.89 18.99 0.70
CA ILE A 109 -3.10 18.87 -0.53
C ILE A 109 -4.02 18.98 -1.75
N PRO A 110 -3.77 19.90 -2.70
CA PRO A 110 -4.53 19.99 -3.94
C PRO A 110 -4.33 18.77 -4.86
N GLY A 111 -5.41 18.36 -5.52
CA GLY A 111 -5.40 17.24 -6.49
C GLY A 111 -5.43 15.86 -5.84
N SER A 112 -5.33 14.80 -6.66
CA SER A 112 -5.25 13.45 -6.12
C SER A 112 -3.86 13.14 -5.57
N ARG A 113 -3.87 12.37 -4.49
CA ARG A 113 -2.73 11.76 -3.80
C ARG A 113 -3.16 10.38 -3.37
N LEU A 114 -3.07 9.42 -4.29
CA LEU A 114 -3.36 8.02 -4.01
C LEU A 114 -2.39 7.48 -2.97
N HIS A 115 -2.94 6.86 -1.93
CA HIS A 115 -2.22 6.14 -0.91
C HIS A 115 -3.12 5.02 -0.36
N LEU A 116 -2.49 4.04 0.27
CA LEU A 116 -3.14 2.91 0.88
C LEU A 116 -3.02 3.01 2.39
N HIS A 117 -4.15 2.98 3.10
CA HIS A 117 -4.21 2.72 4.52
C HIS A 117 -4.32 1.23 4.76
N LEU A 118 -3.38 0.62 5.49
CA LEU A 118 -3.48 -0.75 5.98
C LEU A 118 -3.76 -0.70 7.48
N LEU A 119 -5.04 -0.81 7.85
CA LEU A 119 -5.44 -0.79 9.25
C LEU A 119 -5.25 -2.17 9.84
N VAL A 120 -4.31 -2.31 10.77
CA VAL A 120 -3.99 -3.54 11.48
C VAL A 120 -4.55 -3.47 12.90
N GLY A 121 -5.25 -4.53 13.32
CA GLY A 121 -5.80 -4.61 14.68
C GLY A 121 -4.71 -4.63 15.76
N PRO A 122 -4.95 -4.10 16.97
CA PRO A 122 -3.97 -4.11 18.08
C PRO A 122 -3.63 -5.53 18.57
N THR A 123 -4.43 -6.50 18.18
CA THR A 123 -4.31 -7.90 18.60
C THR A 123 -4.57 -8.81 17.42
N ALA A 124 -4.00 -10.01 17.48
CA ALA A 124 -4.14 -11.03 16.46
C ALA A 124 -4.28 -12.42 17.10
N ILE A 125 -4.75 -13.39 16.32
CA ILE A 125 -4.92 -14.77 16.79
C ILE A 125 -3.63 -15.53 16.53
N ALA A 126 -2.95 -16.03 17.57
CA ALA A 126 -1.74 -16.81 17.39
C ALA A 126 -2.05 -18.19 16.80
N VAL A 127 -1.24 -18.62 15.84
CA VAL A 127 -1.40 -19.91 15.15
C VAL A 127 -1.17 -21.09 16.12
N HIS A 128 -0.27 -20.94 17.09
CA HIS A 128 0.17 -22.05 17.93
C HIS A 128 -0.88 -22.54 18.94
N ASP A 129 -1.75 -21.65 19.43
CA ASP A 129 -2.75 -21.98 20.47
C ASP A 129 -4.16 -21.44 20.19
N GLY A 130 -4.34 -20.70 19.08
CA GLY A 130 -5.63 -20.12 18.69
C GLY A 130 -6.11 -18.99 19.61
N ARG A 131 -5.27 -18.46 20.48
CA ARG A 131 -5.64 -17.38 21.41
C ARG A 131 -5.22 -16.02 20.88
N ARG A 132 -5.94 -14.99 21.33
CA ARG A 132 -5.69 -13.60 20.93
C ARG A 132 -4.62 -12.97 21.82
N TYR A 133 -3.63 -12.36 21.19
CA TYR A 133 -2.52 -11.65 21.86
C TYR A 133 -2.24 -10.32 21.18
N PRO A 134 -1.56 -9.37 21.85
CA PRO A 134 -1.06 -8.16 21.21
C PRO A 134 -0.14 -8.50 20.03
N ILE A 135 -0.28 -7.73 18.95
CA ILE A 135 0.64 -7.84 17.81
C ILE A 135 2.07 -7.52 18.26
N ASP A 136 3.05 -8.18 17.64
CA ASP A 136 4.45 -7.83 17.82
C ASP A 136 4.77 -6.60 16.97
N ARG A 137 4.85 -5.43 17.61
CA ARG A 137 5.08 -4.16 16.93
C ARG A 137 6.41 -4.14 16.18
N GLY A 138 7.46 -4.72 16.77
CA GLY A 138 8.79 -4.76 16.14
C GLY A 138 8.78 -5.51 14.82
N SER A 139 8.07 -6.65 14.77
CA SER A 139 7.91 -7.42 13.53
C SER A 139 7.20 -6.65 12.41
N ILE A 140 6.30 -5.71 12.75
CA ILE A 140 5.64 -4.84 11.76
C ILE A 140 6.60 -3.73 11.31
N ASP A 141 7.29 -3.09 12.26
CA ASP A 141 8.23 -2.00 11.97
C ASP A 141 9.38 -2.48 11.06
N ASP A 142 9.89 -3.70 11.30
CA ASP A 142 10.97 -4.31 10.51
C ASP A 142 10.62 -4.54 9.03
N VAL A 143 9.33 -4.51 8.65
CA VAL A 143 8.85 -4.87 7.31
C VAL A 143 8.12 -3.74 6.58
N VAL A 144 8.07 -2.54 7.17
CA VAL A 144 7.36 -1.37 6.60
C VAL A 144 7.88 -1.01 5.20
N ASP A 145 9.19 -1.07 5.01
CA ASP A 145 9.82 -0.78 3.72
C ASP A 145 9.55 -1.87 2.68
N ASP A 146 9.57 -3.15 3.09
CA ASP A 146 9.22 -4.27 2.21
C ASP A 146 7.76 -4.20 1.76
N ILE A 147 6.85 -3.78 2.64
CA ILE A 147 5.44 -3.52 2.33
C ILE A 147 5.32 -2.42 1.25
N TYR A 148 6.07 -1.33 1.40
CA TYR A 148 6.11 -0.26 0.40
C TYR A 148 6.64 -0.75 -0.96
N VAL A 149 7.76 -1.47 -0.97
CA VAL A 149 8.37 -2.01 -2.19
C VAL A 149 7.42 -3.00 -2.87
N SER A 150 6.74 -3.86 -2.11
CA SER A 150 5.76 -4.81 -2.63
C SER A 150 4.55 -4.12 -3.27
N PHE A 151 3.96 -3.12 -2.59
CA PHE A 151 2.84 -2.35 -3.12
C PHE A 151 3.22 -1.64 -4.43
N ARG A 152 4.37 -0.96 -4.43
CA ARG A 152 4.88 -0.25 -5.59
C ARG A 152 5.14 -1.21 -6.76
N GLY A 153 5.88 -2.30 -6.53
CA GLY A 153 6.17 -3.30 -7.56
C GLY A 153 4.91 -3.92 -8.16
N ALA A 154 3.90 -4.21 -7.33
CA ALA A 154 2.62 -4.73 -7.79
C ALA A 154 1.87 -3.71 -8.66
N ILE A 155 1.85 -2.43 -8.28
CA ILE A 155 1.26 -1.36 -9.09
C ILE A 155 1.97 -1.28 -10.45
N GLU A 156 3.29 -1.17 -10.44
CA GLU A 156 4.10 -1.03 -11.67
C GLU A 156 3.85 -2.18 -12.63
N TYR A 157 3.93 -3.42 -12.14
CA TYR A 157 3.72 -4.62 -12.93
C TYR A 157 2.29 -4.67 -13.51
N HIS A 158 1.27 -4.56 -12.65
CA HIS A 158 -0.12 -4.75 -13.10
C HIS A 158 -0.63 -3.59 -13.95
N THR A 159 -0.22 -2.36 -13.69
CA THR A 159 -0.60 -1.22 -14.55
C THR A 159 0.08 -1.31 -15.91
N THR A 160 1.37 -1.66 -15.98
CA THR A 160 2.06 -1.92 -17.25
C THR A 160 1.32 -3.00 -18.06
N ASP A 161 0.94 -4.10 -17.42
CA ASP A 161 0.28 -5.22 -18.09
C ASP A 161 -1.13 -4.88 -18.58
N ARG A 162 -1.94 -4.22 -17.74
CA ARG A 162 -3.36 -3.93 -18.05
C ARG A 162 -3.53 -2.75 -19.01
N PHE A 163 -2.57 -1.83 -19.04
CA PHE A 163 -2.60 -0.65 -19.89
C PHE A 163 -1.63 -0.74 -21.09
N ARG A 164 -1.23 -1.95 -21.51
CA ARG A 164 -0.43 -2.20 -22.73
C ARG A 164 -0.99 -1.48 -23.96
N ARG A 165 -2.32 -1.36 -24.08
CA ARG A 165 -3.01 -0.72 -25.23
C ARG A 165 -2.73 0.78 -25.38
N ILE A 166 -2.40 1.46 -24.28
CA ILE A 166 -2.04 2.88 -24.26
C ILE A 166 -0.53 3.06 -24.04
N GLU A 167 0.25 1.98 -24.21
CA GLU A 167 1.71 1.98 -24.04
C GLU A 167 2.15 2.58 -22.71
N LEU A 168 1.46 2.19 -21.63
CA LEU A 168 1.80 2.66 -20.29
C LEU A 168 3.17 2.10 -19.89
N HIS A 169 4.11 3.01 -19.61
CA HIS A 169 5.49 2.64 -19.27
C HIS A 169 5.96 3.32 -18.00
N TRP A 170 6.49 2.52 -17.09
CA TRP A 170 7.19 2.98 -15.90
C TRP A 170 8.69 3.03 -16.16
N GLY A 171 9.36 3.96 -15.49
CA GLY A 171 10.80 4.01 -15.44
C GLY A 171 11.31 5.22 -14.67
N PRO A 172 12.62 5.28 -14.42
CA PRO A 172 13.21 6.44 -13.77
C PRO A 172 13.30 7.59 -14.78
N PRO A 173 12.68 8.77 -14.54
CA PRO A 173 12.77 9.89 -15.47
C PRO A 173 14.20 10.44 -15.57
N ARG A 174 15.04 10.18 -14.57
CA ARG A 174 16.47 10.53 -14.54
C ARG A 174 17.24 9.38 -13.89
N ALA A 175 18.53 9.29 -14.17
CA ALA A 175 19.37 8.27 -13.53
C ALA A 175 19.23 8.32 -12.00
N ALA A 176 18.92 7.16 -11.41
CA ALA A 176 18.63 6.96 -9.99
C ALA A 176 17.33 7.59 -9.43
N ALA A 177 16.53 8.32 -10.21
CA ALA A 177 15.23 8.81 -9.71
C ALA A 177 14.25 7.65 -9.43
N PRO A 178 13.26 7.83 -8.53
CA PRO A 178 12.15 6.90 -8.37
C PRO A 178 11.42 6.63 -9.68
N PHE A 179 10.78 5.47 -9.80
CA PHE A 179 10.05 5.14 -11.02
C PHE A 179 8.77 5.95 -11.08
N GLU A 180 8.51 6.49 -12.26
CA GLU A 180 7.32 7.26 -12.60
C GLU A 180 6.77 6.77 -13.93
N ILE A 181 5.55 7.18 -14.27
CA ILE A 181 4.97 6.91 -15.58
C ILE A 181 5.63 7.84 -16.62
N LEU A 182 6.40 7.24 -17.53
CA LEU A 182 7.13 7.90 -18.62
C LEU A 182 6.33 7.98 -19.92
N SER A 183 5.43 7.04 -20.13
CA SER A 183 4.46 7.05 -21.24
C SER A 183 3.09 6.71 -20.68
N PRO A 184 2.07 7.58 -20.86
CA PRO A 184 2.22 8.99 -21.26
C PRO A 184 3.18 9.74 -20.31
N PRO A 185 3.76 10.89 -20.71
CA PRO A 185 4.84 11.56 -19.96
C PRO A 185 4.34 12.31 -18.71
N LEU A 186 3.62 11.63 -17.82
CA LEU A 186 3.01 12.21 -16.62
C LEU A 186 4.05 12.81 -15.67
N HIS A 187 5.27 12.27 -15.68
CA HIS A 187 6.39 12.80 -14.89
C HIS A 187 6.74 14.25 -15.24
N GLU A 188 6.46 14.71 -16.47
CA GLU A 188 6.68 16.10 -16.90
C GLU A 188 5.63 17.07 -16.33
N GLU A 189 4.49 16.55 -15.89
CA GLU A 189 3.37 17.34 -15.33
C GLU A 189 3.45 17.51 -13.82
N LEU A 190 4.40 16.85 -13.17
CA LEU A 190 4.59 16.97 -11.73
C LEU A 190 5.09 18.37 -11.36
N ALA A 191 4.33 19.05 -10.50
CA ALA A 191 4.70 20.37 -9.97
C ALA A 191 5.86 20.31 -8.96
N SER A 192 6.15 19.14 -8.39
CA SER A 192 7.25 18.89 -7.46
C SER A 192 7.78 17.47 -7.65
N THR A 193 9.04 17.25 -7.30
CA THR A 193 9.64 15.91 -7.17
C THR A 193 9.39 15.29 -5.79
N ASP A 194 8.68 15.98 -4.90
CA ASP A 194 8.35 15.46 -3.57
C ASP A 194 7.44 14.23 -3.69
N TYR A 195 8.07 13.07 -3.54
CA TYR A 195 7.41 11.77 -3.71
C TYR A 195 6.62 11.36 -2.46
N PHE A 196 7.04 11.83 -1.30
CA PHE A 196 6.48 11.43 -0.01
C PHE A 196 5.66 12.56 0.62
N ILE A 197 4.41 12.24 0.92
CA ILE A 197 3.49 13.10 1.64
C ILE A 197 3.59 12.87 3.16
N GLY A 198 3.15 13.87 3.93
CA GLY A 198 2.86 13.70 5.35
C GLY A 198 1.66 12.76 5.59
N PRO A 199 1.38 12.39 6.85
CA PRO A 199 0.31 11.46 7.17
C PRO A 199 -1.07 12.01 6.77
N CYS A 200 -1.88 11.15 6.18
CA CYS A 200 -3.28 11.40 5.92
C CYS A 200 -4.09 11.20 7.21
N THR A 201 -4.61 12.29 7.79
CA THR A 201 -5.36 12.26 9.05
C THR A 201 -6.87 12.47 8.84
N GLY A 202 -7.35 12.41 7.59
CA GLY A 202 -8.69 12.90 7.22
C GLY A 202 -9.81 11.86 7.25
N LEU A 203 -9.48 10.57 7.26
CA LEU A 203 -10.49 9.51 7.13
C LEU A 203 -11.24 9.23 8.43
N TRP A 204 -10.51 9.23 9.57
CA TRP A 204 -11.06 8.76 10.84
C TRP A 204 -11.04 9.86 11.90
N SER A 205 -12.06 9.86 12.76
CA SER A 205 -12.18 10.78 13.89
C SER A 205 -11.41 10.33 15.14
N SER A 206 -11.02 9.05 15.21
CA SER A 206 -10.31 8.46 16.34
C SER A 206 -8.79 8.58 16.17
N GLU A 207 -8.08 8.86 17.26
CA GLU A 207 -6.62 8.78 17.28
C GLU A 207 -6.19 7.32 17.18
N HIS A 208 -5.50 7.00 16.08
CA HIS A 208 -4.79 5.76 15.86
C HIS A 208 -3.34 6.11 15.56
N GLU A 209 -2.44 5.18 15.87
CA GLU A 209 -1.04 5.36 15.53
C GLU A 209 -0.89 5.29 14.00
N ILE A 210 -0.18 6.25 13.42
CA ILE A 210 0.10 6.28 11.98
C ILE A 210 1.58 5.95 11.77
N VAL A 211 1.83 4.90 11.00
CA VAL A 211 3.15 4.55 10.46
C VAL A 211 3.15 4.88 8.99
N LEU A 212 4.21 5.56 8.57
CA LEU A 212 4.41 5.87 7.17
C LEU A 212 5.25 4.78 6.53
N ALA A 213 4.80 4.29 5.37
CA ALA A 213 5.54 3.35 4.53
C ALA A 213 5.91 4.03 3.19
N PRO A 214 7.21 4.11 2.83
CA PRO A 214 8.35 3.57 3.58
C PRO A 214 8.67 4.46 4.80
N ASP A 215 9.59 4.02 5.64
CA ASP A 215 9.94 4.70 6.89
C ASP A 215 10.71 6.03 6.66
N ALA A 216 11.08 6.71 7.75
CA ALA A 216 11.78 7.99 7.66
C ALA A 216 13.21 7.87 7.09
N GLU A 217 13.94 6.81 7.42
CA GLU A 217 15.31 6.61 6.94
C GLU A 217 15.32 6.35 5.44
N TYR A 218 14.41 5.50 4.96
CA TYR A 218 14.20 5.26 3.54
C TYR A 218 13.83 6.55 2.80
N ARG A 219 12.88 7.33 3.34
CA ARG A 219 12.44 8.60 2.74
C ARG A 219 13.60 9.59 2.63
N ASP A 220 14.47 9.67 3.63
CA ASP A 220 15.61 10.58 3.61
C ASP A 220 16.69 10.11 2.64
N PHE A 221 16.94 8.80 2.56
CA PHE A 221 17.82 8.20 1.56
C PHE A 221 17.32 8.46 0.14
N ASP A 222 16.03 8.24 -0.14
CA ASP A 222 15.42 8.48 -1.44
C ASP A 222 15.43 9.97 -1.82
N ARG A 223 15.15 10.88 -0.87
CA ARG A 223 15.30 12.32 -1.09
C ARG A 223 16.72 12.73 -1.48
N GLU A 224 17.73 12.14 -0.87
CA GLU A 224 19.12 12.40 -1.24
C GLU A 224 19.45 11.86 -2.64
N ILE A 225 18.90 10.70 -3.01
CA ILE A 225 19.01 10.16 -4.36
C ILE A 225 18.34 11.09 -5.38
N GLN A 226 17.10 11.51 -5.13
CA GLN A 226 16.37 12.44 -5.99
C GLN A 226 17.13 13.75 -6.19
N ARG A 227 17.69 14.31 -5.11
CA ARG A 227 18.51 15.54 -5.16
C ARG A 227 19.73 15.37 -6.07
N LYS A 228 20.40 14.22 -6.03
CA LYS A 228 21.52 13.91 -6.94
C LYS A 228 21.05 13.71 -8.37
N ALA A 229 19.96 12.97 -8.57
CA ALA A 229 19.37 12.71 -9.88
C ALA A 229 18.89 14.00 -10.58
N ALA A 230 18.42 14.99 -9.80
CA ALA A 230 18.01 16.29 -10.31
C ALA A 230 19.15 17.08 -11.00
N LEU A 231 20.41 16.77 -10.68
CA LEU A 231 21.59 17.38 -11.30
C LEU A 231 22.01 16.70 -12.60
N GLN A 232 21.43 15.54 -12.93
CA GLN A 232 21.76 14.76 -14.12
C GLN A 232 20.85 15.15 -15.31
N PRO A 233 21.35 15.03 -16.56
CA PRO A 233 20.51 15.17 -17.74
C PRO A 233 19.44 14.08 -17.77
N TRP A 234 18.33 14.36 -18.48
CA TRP A 234 17.29 13.37 -18.73
C TRP A 234 17.90 12.14 -19.41
N ALA A 235 17.63 10.95 -18.86
CA ALA A 235 18.22 9.70 -19.34
C ALA A 235 17.55 9.18 -20.62
N GLY A 236 16.43 9.78 -21.04
CA GLY A 236 15.57 9.22 -22.08
C GLY A 236 14.76 8.01 -21.58
N PRO A 237 13.74 7.56 -22.34
CA PRO A 237 13.16 6.25 -22.08
C PRO A 237 14.25 5.20 -22.29
N ALA A 238 14.43 4.30 -21.32
CA ALA A 238 15.30 3.14 -21.50
C ALA A 238 14.87 2.37 -22.76
N HIS A 239 15.82 2.03 -23.63
CA HIS A 239 15.54 1.26 -24.83
C HIS A 239 14.85 -0.06 -24.41
N PRO A 240 13.84 -0.58 -25.15
CA PRO A 240 13.12 -1.79 -24.75
C PRO A 240 13.99 -2.99 -24.37
N GLU A 241 15.21 -3.04 -24.91
CA GLU A 241 16.20 -4.10 -24.73
C GLU A 241 17.14 -3.87 -23.52
N GLU A 242 17.23 -2.62 -23.03
CA GLU A 242 17.96 -2.24 -21.82
C GLU A 242 17.07 -2.34 -20.57
N ARG A 243 15.80 -2.72 -20.77
CA ARG A 243 14.83 -3.01 -19.71
C ARG A 243 15.25 -4.29 -19.00
N VAL A 244 16.18 -4.19 -18.06
CA VAL A 244 16.24 -5.14 -16.95
C VAL A 244 14.99 -4.88 -16.12
N TYR A 245 13.91 -5.61 -16.39
CA TYR A 245 12.86 -5.75 -15.41
C TYR A 245 13.54 -6.37 -14.18
N PRO A 246 13.57 -5.70 -13.01
CA PRO A 246 14.15 -6.30 -11.81
C PRO A 246 13.33 -7.50 -11.31
N PHE A 247 12.24 -7.82 -12.01
CA PHE A 247 11.33 -8.93 -11.76
C PHE A 247 11.31 -9.74 -13.07
N GLY A 248 11.96 -10.90 -13.04
CA GLY A 248 12.29 -11.72 -14.21
C GLY A 248 11.11 -12.23 -15.04
#